data_AF-A0A554RF13-F1
#
_entry.id   AF-A0A554RF13-F1
#
_cell.length_a   1.000
_cell.length_b   1.000
_cell.length_c   1.000
_cell.angle_alpha   90.00
_cell.angle_beta   90.00
_cell.angle_gamma   90.00
#
_symmetry.space_group_name_H-M   'P 1'
#
loop_
_entity.id
_entity.type
_entity.pdbx_description
1 polymer ?
#
loop_
_entity_poly.entity_id
_entity_poly.type
_entity_poly.pdbx_seq_one_letter_code
_entity_poly.pdbx_strand_id
1 'polypeptide(L)'
;GVERRLLTAGENKGFLDPFSPMNDAQRAHAQAMLNQIHTQFINVVKAGRGDRLKLDTPGLFSGLFWSGEQAVEFGLADQLGNVDFVAREVIKAEEVIDYTRRDNVAEKLAKKFGAAMGAASVSALRTSPALR
;
A
#
# COMPACT_ATOMS: atom_id res chain seq x y z
N GLY A 1 18.78 -28.26 13.26
CA GLY A 1 17.98 -28.32 12.02
C GLY A 1 18.51 -27.39 10.94
N VAL A 2 18.95 -26.19 11.28
CA VAL A 2 19.59 -25.22 10.36
C VAL A 2 20.75 -24.56 11.11
N GLU A 3 21.89 -24.35 10.46
CA GLU A 3 23.09 -23.73 11.02
C GLU A 3 23.48 -22.50 10.19
N ARG A 4 23.73 -21.37 10.85
CA ARG A 4 24.09 -20.11 10.21
C ARG A 4 25.61 -20.00 10.04
N ARG A 5 26.11 -19.94 8.80
CA ARG A 5 27.54 -19.75 8.48
C ARG A 5 27.78 -18.43 7.77
N LEU A 6 27.76 -17.33 8.53
CA LEU A 6 27.96 -15.99 7.98
C LEU A 6 29.45 -15.66 7.89
N LEU A 7 29.95 -15.44 6.68
CA LEU A 7 31.30 -14.94 6.41
C LEU A 7 31.17 -13.58 5.74
N THR A 8 31.85 -12.56 6.28
CA THR A 8 31.76 -11.19 5.73
C THR A 8 33.13 -10.54 5.65
N ALA A 9 33.32 -9.68 4.65
CA ALA A 9 34.57 -8.95 4.43
C ALA A 9 34.61 -7.59 5.16
N GLY A 10 33.63 -7.26 6.00
CA GLY A 10 33.55 -5.96 6.67
C GLY A 10 32.74 -6.05 7.95
N GLU A 11 33.16 -5.29 8.97
CA GLU A 11 32.67 -5.41 10.35
C GLU A 11 31.15 -5.32 10.47
N ASN A 12 30.50 -4.50 9.64
CA ASN A 12 29.05 -4.31 9.62
C ASN A 12 28.35 -4.96 8.42
N LYS A 13 29.00 -5.84 7.63
CA LYS A 13 28.35 -6.50 6.49
C LYS A 13 27.40 -7.63 6.88
N GLY A 14 27.21 -7.87 8.19
CA GLY A 14 26.12 -8.65 8.76
C GLY A 14 25.11 -7.80 9.55
N PHE A 15 25.09 -6.47 9.35
CA PHE A 15 24.22 -5.54 10.05
C PHE A 15 22.74 -5.89 9.90
N LEU A 16 22.03 -5.94 11.02
CA LEU A 16 20.60 -6.32 11.12
C LEU A 16 20.26 -7.70 10.54
N ASP A 17 21.22 -8.61 10.55
CA ASP A 17 20.91 -9.99 10.22
C ASP A 17 19.87 -10.61 11.18
N PRO A 18 18.80 -11.25 10.67
CA PRO A 18 17.70 -11.76 11.52
C PRO A 18 18.00 -13.08 12.24
N PHE A 19 19.14 -13.73 11.99
CA PHE A 19 19.49 -15.03 12.55
C PHE A 19 20.67 -14.96 13.54
N SER A 20 21.29 -13.79 13.68
CA SER A 20 22.32 -13.51 14.68
C SER A 20 21.71 -12.77 15.89
N PRO A 21 22.29 -12.93 17.09
CA PRO A 21 21.91 -12.09 18.23
C PRO A 21 22.07 -10.60 17.89
N MET A 22 21.12 -9.78 18.33
CA MET A 22 21.12 -8.35 18.06
C MET A 22 22.30 -7.67 18.77
N ASN A 23 23.12 -6.93 18.02
CA ASN A 23 24.22 -6.12 18.56
C ASN A 23 23.70 -4.73 18.98
N ASP A 24 24.00 -4.30 20.21
CA ASP A 24 23.51 -3.04 20.77
C ASP A 24 24.05 -1.80 20.04
N ALA A 25 25.31 -1.80 19.60
CA ALA A 25 25.87 -0.70 18.83
C ALA A 25 25.20 -0.58 17.46
N GLN A 26 24.92 -1.71 16.81
CA GLN A 26 24.21 -1.72 15.53
C GLN A 26 22.75 -1.29 15.69
N ARG A 27 22.08 -1.73 16.77
CA ARG A 27 20.73 -1.28 17.12
C ARG A 27 20.69 0.23 17.32
N ALA A 28 21.63 0.79 18.08
CA ALA A 28 21.71 2.23 18.32
C ALA A 28 21.92 3.01 17.01
N HIS A 29 22.79 2.51 16.12
CA HIS A 29 23.02 3.10 14.80
C HIS A 29 21.75 3.07 13.94
N ALA A 30 21.06 1.93 13.87
CA ALA A 30 19.80 1.81 13.15
C ALA A 30 18.72 2.75 13.72
N GLN A 31 18.61 2.85 15.04
CA GLN A 31 17.65 3.73 15.69
C GLN A 31 17.96 5.22 15.41
N ALA A 32 19.24 5.61 15.41
CA ALA A 32 19.64 6.97 15.06
C ALA A 32 19.24 7.30 13.61
N MET A 33 19.45 6.37 12.69
CA MET A 33 19.04 6.50 11.29
C MET A 33 17.52 6.65 11.14
N LEU A 34 16.74 5.79 11.82
CA LEU A 34 15.28 5.87 11.84
C LEU A 34 14.78 7.21 12.40
N ASN A 35 15.37 7.68 13.50
CA ASN A 35 15.03 8.96 14.11
C ASN A 35 15.32 10.12 13.15
N GLN A 36 16.47 10.10 12.46
CA GLN A 36 16.83 11.11 11.48
C GLN A 36 15.82 11.16 10.32
N ILE A 37 15.47 10.01 9.74
CA ILE A 37 14.49 9.92 8.66
C ILE A 37 13.12 10.41 9.13
N HIS A 38 12.72 10.03 10.35
CA HIS A 38 11.45 10.47 10.92
C HIS A 38 11.40 12.00 11.12
N THR A 39 12.48 12.61 11.62
CA THR A 39 12.58 14.07 11.73
C THR A 39 12.50 14.76 10.36
N GLN A 40 13.14 14.19 9.33
CA GLN A 40 13.04 14.72 7.97
C GLN A 40 11.59 14.69 7.46
N PHE A 41 10.89 13.57 7.67
CA PHE A 41 9.47 13.44 7.33
C PHE A 41 8.61 14.50 8.03
N ILE A 42 8.76 14.66 9.35
CA ILE A 42 8.05 15.67 10.14
C ILE A 42 8.27 17.08 9.57
N ASN A 43 9.53 17.40 9.23
CA ASN A 43 9.88 18.71 8.70
C ASN A 43 9.22 18.99 7.35
N VAL A 44 9.20 18.01 6.45
CA VAL A 44 8.54 18.13 5.14
C VAL A 44 7.02 18.32 5.32
N VAL A 45 6.38 17.55 6.21
CA VAL A 45 4.94 17.67 6.47
C VAL A 45 4.62 19.05 7.07
N LYS A 46 5.38 19.51 8.06
CA LYS A 46 5.21 20.85 8.65
C LYS A 46 5.35 21.94 7.60
N ALA A 47 6.38 21.87 6.76
CA ALA A 47 6.62 22.86 5.71
C ALA A 47 5.49 22.85 4.65
N GLY A 48 5.03 21.66 4.23
CA GLY A 48 3.99 21.54 3.20
C GLY A 48 2.59 21.94 3.68
N ARG A 49 2.24 21.61 4.93
CA ARG A 49 0.91 21.91 5.47
C ARG A 49 0.81 23.31 6.08
N GLY A 50 1.91 23.83 6.65
CA GLY A 50 1.96 25.15 7.27
C GLY A 50 0.93 25.28 8.40
N ASP A 51 0.28 26.45 8.48
CA ASP A 51 -0.69 26.79 9.53
C ASP A 51 -1.94 25.90 9.54
N ARG A 52 -2.18 25.14 8.47
CA ARG A 52 -3.29 24.18 8.41
C ARG A 52 -3.09 23.02 9.39
N LEU A 53 -1.83 22.65 9.67
CA LEU A 53 -1.51 21.46 10.44
C LEU A 53 -1.72 21.69 11.94
N LYS A 54 -2.58 20.87 12.55
CA LYS A 54 -2.84 20.91 13.99
C LYS A 54 -1.76 20.16 14.77
N LEU A 55 -0.68 20.86 15.13
CA LEU A 55 0.49 20.28 15.80
C LEU A 55 0.22 19.68 17.19
N ASP A 56 -0.88 20.11 17.83
CA ASP A 56 -1.35 19.61 19.11
C ASP A 56 -2.12 18.28 19.00
N THR A 57 -2.36 17.78 17.78
CA THR A 57 -3.03 16.50 17.54
C THR A 57 -2.26 15.34 18.19
N PRO A 58 -2.86 14.60 19.14
CA PRO A 58 -2.20 13.46 19.78
C PRO A 58 -1.84 12.38 18.75
N GLY A 59 -0.58 11.95 18.75
CA GLY A 59 -0.11 10.85 17.89
C GLY A 59 0.07 11.22 16.40
N LEU A 60 0.06 12.51 16.04
CA LEU A 60 0.18 13.00 14.66
C LEU A 60 1.34 12.37 13.85
N PHE A 61 2.46 12.08 14.52
CA PHE A 61 3.66 11.49 13.92
C PHE A 61 4.05 10.16 14.58
N SER A 62 3.06 9.38 15.02
CA SER A 62 3.30 8.08 15.69
C SER A 62 3.35 6.89 14.74
N GLY A 63 2.94 7.08 13.48
CA GLY A 63 2.72 5.99 12.51
C GLY A 63 1.31 5.39 12.54
N LEU A 64 0.41 5.91 13.39
CA LEU A 64 -1.02 5.60 13.33
C LEU A 64 -1.65 6.14 12.03
N PHE A 65 -2.66 5.44 11.55
CA PHE A 65 -3.47 5.85 10.40
C PHE A 65 -4.71 6.62 10.85
N TRP A 66 -5.22 7.45 9.95
CA TRP A 66 -6.38 8.32 10.18
C TRP A 66 -7.43 8.10 9.11
N SER A 67 -8.70 8.25 9.46
CA SER A 67 -9.77 8.35 8.46
C SER A 67 -9.61 9.61 7.61
N GLY A 68 -10.26 9.67 6.45
CA GLY A 68 -10.26 10.88 5.62
C GLY A 68 -10.81 12.10 6.36
N GLU A 69 -11.86 11.93 7.16
CA GLU A 69 -12.45 12.99 7.97
C GLU A 69 -11.45 13.53 9.01
N GLN A 70 -10.79 12.62 9.75
CA GLN A 70 -9.75 12.99 10.71
C GLN A 70 -8.56 13.68 10.04
N ALA A 71 -8.15 13.20 8.86
CA ALA A 71 -7.06 13.82 8.12
C ALA A 71 -7.37 15.27 7.73
N VAL A 72 -8.60 15.56 7.33
CA VAL A 72 -9.05 16.94 7.07
C VAL A 72 -9.09 17.73 8.38
N GLU A 73 -9.66 17.15 9.44
CA GLU A 73 -9.73 17.80 10.75
C GLU A 73 -8.34 18.18 11.29
N PHE A 74 -7.34 17.32 11.17
CA PHE A 74 -5.97 17.56 11.65
C PHE A 74 -5.15 18.43 10.70
N GLY A 75 -5.73 18.78 9.54
CA GLY A 75 -5.06 19.55 8.50
C GLY A 75 -3.96 18.78 7.77
N LEU A 76 -4.02 17.44 7.80
CA LEU A 76 -3.20 16.55 6.97
C LEU A 76 -3.68 16.52 5.51
N ALA A 77 -4.99 16.69 5.29
CA ALA A 77 -5.63 16.82 3.99
C ALA A 77 -6.39 18.15 3.89
N ASP A 78 -6.66 18.62 2.67
CA ASP A 78 -7.41 19.86 2.45
C ASP A 78 -8.92 19.63 2.47
N GLN A 79 -9.40 18.52 1.91
CA GLN A 79 -10.82 18.15 1.90
C GLN A 79 -11.02 16.69 1.47
N LEU A 80 -12.25 16.21 1.60
CA LEU A 80 -12.69 14.97 0.98
C LEU A 80 -12.98 15.18 -0.51
N GLY A 81 -12.72 14.14 -1.31
CA GLY A 81 -12.96 14.15 -2.74
C GLY A 81 -12.61 12.82 -3.39
N ASN A 82 -12.99 12.65 -4.65
CA ASN A 82 -12.57 11.55 -5.50
C ASN A 82 -11.70 12.06 -6.66
N VAL A 83 -11.14 11.13 -7.44
CA VAL A 83 -10.23 11.47 -8.54
C VAL A 83 -10.91 12.39 -9.58
N ASP A 84 -12.18 12.12 -9.91
CA ASP A 84 -12.94 12.91 -10.88
C ASP A 84 -13.16 14.35 -10.42
N PHE A 85 -13.44 14.54 -9.11
CA PHE A 85 -13.57 15.86 -8.50
C PHE A 85 -12.25 16.62 -8.58
N VAL A 86 -11.14 15.98 -8.20
CA VAL A 86 -9.82 16.64 -8.22
C VAL A 86 -9.42 17.00 -9.66
N ALA A 87 -9.64 16.11 -10.62
CA ALA A 87 -9.33 16.38 -12.02
C ALA A 87 -10.11 17.59 -12.56
N ARG A 88 -11.43 17.65 -12.30
CA ARG A 88 -12.30 18.69 -12.83
C ARG A 88 -12.18 20.03 -12.10
N GLU A 89 -12.23 20.01 -10.77
CA GLU A 89 -12.38 21.23 -9.96
C GLU A 89 -11.04 21.80 -9.49
N VAL A 90 -10.07 20.94 -9.18
CA VAL A 90 -8.79 21.36 -8.58
C VAL A 90 -7.72 21.56 -9.65
N ILE A 91 -7.49 20.53 -10.47
CA ILE A 91 -6.45 20.54 -11.52
C ILE A 91 -6.98 21.20 -12.80
N LYS A 92 -8.30 21.14 -13.04
CA LYS A 92 -8.95 21.57 -14.29
C LYS A 92 -8.35 20.88 -15.52
N ALA A 93 -8.15 19.56 -15.40
CA ALA A 93 -7.63 18.74 -16.48
C ALA A 93 -8.62 18.70 -17.65
N GLU A 94 -8.15 19.03 -18.86
CA GLU A 94 -8.96 18.99 -20.08
C GLU A 94 -9.30 17.55 -20.50
N GLU A 95 -8.36 16.63 -20.30
CA GLU A 95 -8.51 15.21 -20.64
C GLU A 95 -8.06 14.34 -19.46
N VAL A 96 -8.86 13.32 -19.13
CA VAL A 96 -8.55 12.33 -18.11
C VAL A 96 -8.40 10.97 -18.76
N ILE A 97 -7.20 10.39 -18.67
CA ILE A 97 -6.89 9.07 -19.21
C ILE A 97 -6.90 8.05 -18.07
N ASP A 98 -7.88 7.13 -18.11
CA ASP A 98 -8.00 6.02 -17.15
C ASP A 98 -7.25 4.78 -17.68
N TYR A 99 -6.07 4.49 -17.11
CA TYR A 99 -5.27 3.31 -17.44
C TYR A 99 -5.77 2.01 -16.80
N THR A 100 -6.88 2.05 -16.06
CA THR A 100 -7.46 0.85 -15.44
C THR A 100 -7.81 -0.16 -16.53
N ARG A 101 -7.18 -1.34 -16.48
CA ARG A 101 -7.53 -2.44 -17.39
C ARG A 101 -8.98 -2.83 -17.17
N ARG A 102 -9.82 -2.63 -18.18
CA ARG A 102 -11.22 -3.10 -18.20
C ARG A 102 -11.37 -4.13 -19.31
N ASP A 103 -11.97 -5.26 -18.97
CA ASP A 103 -12.48 -6.19 -19.98
C ASP A 103 -13.45 -5.43 -20.88
N ASN A 104 -13.25 -5.54 -22.19
CA ASN A 104 -14.19 -4.95 -23.14
C ASN A 104 -15.52 -5.75 -23.13
N VAL A 105 -16.56 -5.16 -23.71
CA VAL A 105 -17.92 -5.77 -23.70
C VAL A 105 -17.92 -7.15 -24.35
N ALA A 106 -17.15 -7.34 -25.42
CA ALA A 106 -17.04 -8.62 -26.11
C ALA A 106 -16.37 -9.69 -25.23
N GLU A 107 -15.31 -9.33 -24.52
CA GLU A 107 -14.62 -10.21 -23.59
C GLU A 107 -15.52 -10.58 -22.39
N LYS A 108 -16.27 -9.61 -21.85
CA LYS A 108 -17.28 -9.87 -20.80
C LYS A 108 -18.36 -10.82 -21.30
N LEU A 109 -18.82 -10.66 -22.54
CA LEU A 109 -19.81 -11.55 -23.15
C LEU A 109 -19.26 -12.96 -23.35
N ALA A 110 -18.06 -13.08 -23.93
CA ALA A 110 -17.38 -14.35 -24.15
C ALA A 110 -17.13 -15.10 -22.83
N LYS A 111 -16.68 -14.38 -21.78
CA LYS A 111 -16.51 -14.95 -20.43
C LYS A 111 -17.83 -15.49 -19.87
N LYS A 112 -18.93 -14.73 -19.97
CA LYS A 112 -20.26 -15.18 -19.51
C LYS A 112 -20.77 -16.39 -20.29
N PHE A 113 -20.62 -16.37 -21.61
CA PHE A 113 -21.04 -17.48 -22.48
C PHE A 113 -20.23 -18.75 -22.20
N GLY A 114 -18.90 -18.64 -22.16
CA GLY A 114 -18.00 -19.75 -21.84
C GLY A 114 -18.28 -20.35 -20.47
N ALA A 115 -18.54 -19.51 -19.46
CA ALA A 115 -18.93 -19.96 -18.12
C ALA A 115 -20.26 -20.73 -18.14
N ALA A 116 -21.28 -20.23 -18.85
CA ALA A 116 -22.58 -20.90 -18.96
C ALA A 116 -22.48 -22.27 -19.66
N MET A 117 -21.71 -22.34 -20.76
CA MET A 117 -21.44 -23.58 -21.48
C MET A 117 -20.66 -24.58 -20.61
N GLY A 118 -19.61 -24.13 -19.91
CA GLY A 118 -18.85 -24.99 -18.99
C GLY A 118 -19.72 -25.54 -17.85
N ALA A 119 -20.58 -24.71 -17.27
CA ALA A 119 -21.52 -25.16 -16.23
C ALA A 119 -22.51 -26.20 -16.76
N ALA A 120 -23.04 -26.01 -17.98
CA ALA A 120 -23.92 -26.98 -18.63
C ALA A 120 -23.21 -28.31 -18.88
N SER A 121 -21.96 -28.29 -19.35
CA SER A 121 -21.15 -29.51 -19.55
C SER A 121 -20.87 -30.24 -18.25
N VAL A 122 -20.50 -29.54 -17.17
CA VAL A 122 -20.28 -30.14 -15.85
C VAL A 122 -21.58 -30.74 -15.30
N SER A 123 -22.71 -30.04 -15.48
CA SER A 123 -24.02 -30.54 -15.08
C SER A 123 -24.35 -31.84 -15.83
N ALA A 124 -24.21 -31.85 -17.16
CA ALA A 124 -24.45 -33.02 -18.00
C ALA A 124 -23.58 -34.22 -17.61
N LEU A 125 -22.30 -34.00 -17.30
CA LEU A 125 -21.38 -35.03 -16.82
C LEU A 125 -21.77 -35.58 -15.44
N ARG A 126 -22.25 -34.72 -14.52
CA ARG A 126 -22.74 -35.13 -13.20
C ARG A 126 -24.06 -35.90 -13.25
N THR A 127 -24.92 -35.57 -14.22
CA THR A 127 -26.21 -36.24 -14.43
C THR A 127 -26.10 -37.47 -15.33
N SER A 128 -24.94 -37.70 -15.95
CA SER A 128 -24.72 -38.91 -16.74
C SER A 128 -24.58 -40.11 -15.79
N PRO A 129 -25.39 -41.18 -15.95
CA PRO A 129 -25.26 -42.35 -15.12
C PRO A 129 -23.87 -42.96 -15.34
N ALA A 130 -23.20 -43.39 -14.27
CA ALA A 130 -21.95 -44.13 -14.38
C ALA A 130 -22.21 -45.36 -15.26
N LEU A 131 -21.68 -45.35 -16.48
CA LEU A 131 -21.71 -46.50 -17.38
C LEU A 131 -20.95 -47.62 -16.67
N ARG A 132 -21.71 -48.58 -16.12
CA ARG A 132 -21.22 -49.88 -15.65
C ARG A 132 -20.98 -50.80 -16.83
#